data_AF-A0A3S4X5B7-F1
#
_entry.id   AF-A0A3S4X5B7-F1
#
_cell.length_a   1.000
_cell.length_b   1.000
_cell.length_c   1.000
_cell.angle_alpha   90.00
_cell.angle_beta   90.00
_cell.angle_gamma   90.00
#
_symmetry.space_group_name_H-M   'P 1'
#
loop_
_entity.id
_entity.type
_entity.pdbx_description
1 polymer ?
#
loop_
_entity_poly.entity_id
_entity_poly.type
_entity_poly.pdbx_seq_one_letter_code
_entity_poly.pdbx_strand_id
1 'polypeptide(L)' 'MTKVPVQKTRAVDINIEIAQEAYKEYAARYGKGQTLERLCERGGFSWYELASLLYDRIKRLEGVPRV' A
#
# COMPACT_ATOMS: atom_id res chain seq x y z
N MET A 1 27.75 -4.98 1.44
CA MET A 1 26.39 -4.40 1.46
C MET A 1 25.51 -5.35 2.28
N THR A 2 25.28 -5.03 3.55
CA THR A 2 24.52 -5.90 4.47
C THR A 2 23.05 -5.89 4.03
N LYS A 3 22.49 -7.05 3.65
CA LYS A 3 21.06 -7.16 3.34
C LYS A 3 20.28 -6.82 4.60
N VAL A 4 19.63 -5.66 4.63
CA VAL A 4 18.65 -5.33 5.67
C VAL A 4 17.58 -6.41 5.60
N PRO A 5 17.33 -7.17 6.68
CA PRO A 5 16.27 -8.15 6.67
C PRO A 5 14.95 -7.41 6.48
N VAL A 6 14.31 -7.63 5.33
CA VAL A 6 12.95 -7.13 5.07
C VAL A 6 12.08 -7.72 6.16
N GLN A 7 11.54 -6.86 7.04
CA GLN A 7 10.57 -7.27 8.03
C GLN A 7 9.43 -7.99 7.31
N LYS A 8 9.27 -9.28 7.60
CA LYS A 8 8.13 -10.08 7.11
C LYS A 8 6.91 -9.66 7.90
N THR A 9 6.32 -8.56 7.50
CA THR A 9 5.08 -8.10 8.09
C THR A 9 3.92 -8.89 7.49
N ARG A 10 3.14 -9.56 8.33
CA ARG A 10 1.89 -10.19 7.89
C ARG A 10 0.82 -9.11 7.73
N ALA A 11 0.19 -9.02 6.56
CA ALA A 11 -0.86 -8.04 6.30
C ALA A 11 -2.27 -8.45 6.77
N VAL A 12 -2.38 -9.62 7.40
CA VAL A 12 -3.68 -10.28 7.64
C VAL A 12 -4.57 -9.56 8.66
N ASP A 13 -4.05 -8.53 9.34
CA ASP A 13 -4.74 -7.79 10.40
C ASP A 13 -5.12 -6.35 10.00
N ILE A 14 -5.12 -6.02 8.72
CA ILE A 14 -5.43 -4.66 8.25
C ILE A 14 -6.94 -4.47 8.15
N ASN A 15 -7.44 -3.37 8.71
CA ASN A 15 -8.82 -2.94 8.51
C ASN A 15 -9.10 -2.72 7.01
N ILE A 16 -10.19 -3.30 6.50
CA ILE A 16 -10.52 -3.28 5.07
C ILE A 16 -10.66 -1.87 4.50
N GLU A 17 -11.14 -0.89 5.27
CA GLU A 17 -11.28 0.50 4.83
C GLU A 17 -9.90 1.13 4.60
N ILE A 18 -8.94 0.83 5.49
CA ILE A 18 -7.55 1.27 5.34
C ILE A 18 -6.93 0.63 4.09
N ALA A 19 -7.18 -0.67 3.87
CA ALA A 19 -6.70 -1.37 2.69
C ALA A 19 -7.30 -0.81 1.38
N GLN A 20 -8.57 -0.38 1.40
CA GLN A 20 -9.23 0.28 0.28
C GLN A 20 -8.59 1.63 -0.05
N GLU A 21 -8.31 2.46 0.96
CA GLU A 21 -7.63 3.74 0.74
C GLU A 21 -6.20 3.53 0.19
N ALA A 22 -5.45 2.58 0.74
CA ALA A 22 -4.14 2.21 0.22
C ALA A 22 -4.21 1.70 -1.22
N TYR A 23 -5.23 0.89 -1.55
CA TYR A 23 -5.43 0.37 -2.90
C TYR A 23 -5.75 1.46 -3.92
N LYS A 24 -6.50 2.51 -3.55
CA LYS A 24 -6.74 3.65 -4.44
C LYS A 24 -5.42 4.30 -4.86
N GLU A 25 -4.45 4.40 -3.95
CA GLU A 25 -3.10 4.87 -4.28
C GLU A 25 -2.33 3.87 -5.14
N TYR A 26 -2.37 2.59 -4.77
CA TYR A 26 -1.69 1.51 -5.48
C TYR A 26 -2.15 1.48 -6.95
N ALA A 27 -3.45 1.50 -7.19
CA ALA A 27 -4.04 1.49 -8.52
C ALA A 27 -3.68 2.73 -9.34
N ALA A 28 -3.53 3.89 -8.70
CA ALA A 28 -3.06 5.11 -9.34
C ALA A 28 -1.58 5.05 -9.76
N ARG A 29 -0.76 4.23 -9.09
CA ARG A 29 0.67 4.05 -9.42
C ARG A 29 0.93 2.95 -10.43
N TYR A 30 0.34 1.79 -10.19
CA TYR A 30 0.69 0.55 -10.86
C TYR A 30 -0.41 0.06 -11.82
N GLY A 31 -1.52 0.80 -11.91
CA GLY A 31 -2.69 0.41 -12.68
C GLY A 31 -3.57 -0.61 -11.95
N LYS A 32 -4.66 -1.01 -12.62
CA LYS A 32 -5.71 -1.89 -12.05
C LYS A 32 -5.54 -3.37 -12.44
N GLY A 33 -4.33 -3.80 -12.80
CA GLY A 33 -4.05 -5.19 -13.21
C GLY A 33 -4.15 -6.23 -12.07
N GLN A 34 -4.17 -5.79 -10.83
CA GLN A 34 -4.48 -6.59 -9.64
C GLN A 34 -5.65 -5.92 -8.91
N THR A 35 -6.67 -6.68 -8.52
CA THR A 35 -7.75 -6.17 -7.67
C THR A 35 -7.34 -6.19 -6.21
N LEU A 36 -8.04 -5.43 -5.37
CA LEU A 36 -7.80 -5.43 -3.92
C LEU A 36 -8.04 -6.82 -3.32
N GLU A 37 -9.08 -7.51 -3.76
CA GLU A 37 -9.41 -8.86 -3.30
C GLU A 37 -8.24 -9.82 -3.56
N ARG A 38 -7.68 -9.79 -4.77
CA ARG A 38 -6.50 -10.60 -5.14
C ARG A 38 -5.25 -10.23 -4.35
N LEU A 39 -5.07 -8.97 -3.99
CA LEU A 39 -3.96 -8.54 -3.14
C LEU A 39 -4.16 -9.09 -1.72
N CYS A 40 -5.36 -8.97 -1.14
CA CYS A 40 -5.70 -9.52 0.17
C CYS A 40 -5.49 -11.04 0.24
N GLU A 41 -5.94 -11.79 -0.77
CA GLU A 41 -5.73 -13.26 -0.89
C GLU A 41 -4.24 -13.65 -0.87
N ARG A 42 -3.36 -12.78 -1.41
CA ARG A 42 -1.91 -12.99 -1.46
C ARG A 42 -1.19 -12.50 -0.21
N GLY A 43 -1.94 -12.17 0.84
CA GLY A 43 -1.40 -11.66 2.08
C GLY A 43 -1.23 -10.15 2.10
N GLY A 44 -2.11 -9.41 1.41
CA GLY A 44 -2.36 -7.97 1.55
C GLY A 44 -1.16 -7.05 1.30
N PHE A 45 -1.18 -5.89 1.95
CA PHE A 45 -0.07 -4.93 1.96
C PHE A 45 0.80 -5.13 3.20
N SER A 46 2.11 -5.10 3.07
CA SER A 46 2.99 -4.94 4.24
C SER A 46 2.73 -3.60 4.94
N TRP A 47 3.10 -3.47 6.23
CA TRP A 47 3.00 -2.18 6.95
C TRP A 47 3.76 -1.06 6.24
N TYR A 48 4.89 -1.39 5.60
CA TYR A 48 5.66 -0.42 4.82
C TYR A 48 4.89 0.05 3.58
N GLU A 49 4.34 -0.89 2.80
CA GLU A 49 3.52 -0.54 1.64
C GLU A 49 2.31 0.30 2.04
N LEU A 50 1.63 -0.09 3.13
CA LEU A 50 0.54 0.68 3.70
C LEU A 50 0.96 2.12 4.03
N ALA A 51 2.01 2.28 4.82
CA ALA A 51 2.48 3.60 5.24
C ALA A 51 2.87 4.46 4.03
N SER A 52 3.59 3.89 3.07
CA SER A 52 3.99 4.59 1.84
C SER A 52 2.79 4.98 0.97
N LEU A 53 1.85 4.05 0.74
CA LEU A 53 0.67 4.29 -0.08
C LEU A 53 -0.24 5.35 0.56
N LEU A 54 -0.50 5.25 1.85
CA LEU A 54 -1.34 6.22 2.56
C LEU A 54 -0.67 7.59 2.63
N TYR A 55 0.63 7.66 2.88
CA TYR A 55 1.37 8.93 2.89
C TYR A 55 1.30 9.66 1.55
N ASP A 56 1.56 8.97 0.44
CA ASP A 56 1.51 9.61 -0.87
C ASP A 56 0.08 9.93 -1.30
N ARG A 57 -0.91 9.18 -0.80
CA ARG A 57 -2.32 9.50 -0.99
C ARG A 57 -2.68 10.80 -0.28
N ILE A 58 -2.26 10.96 0.98
CA ILE A 58 -2.44 12.20 1.75
C ILE A 58 -1.79 13.36 0.99
N LYS A 59 -0.52 13.24 0.59
CA LYS A 59 0.16 14.26 -0.22
C LYS A 59 -0.61 14.64 -1.48
N ARG A 60 -1.14 13.67 -2.22
CA ARG A 60 -1.93 13.97 -3.42
C ARG A 60 -3.21 14.72 -3.08
N LEU A 61 -3.92 14.31 -2.03
CA LEU A 61 -5.15 14.98 -1.57
C LEU A 61 -4.86 16.40 -1.06
N GLU A 62 -3.68 16.64 -0.50
CA GLU A 62 -3.18 17.97 -0.11
C GLU A 62 -2.67 18.80 -1.30
N GLY A 63 -2.62 18.24 -2.51
CA GLY A 63 -2.10 18.91 -3.70
C GLY A 63 -0.57 19.04 -3.74
N VAL A 64 0.15 18.30 -2.90
CA VAL A 64 1.62 18.29 -2.88
C VAL A 64 2.14 17.46 -4.06
N PRO A 65 2.99 18.02 -4.94
CA PRO A 65 3.57 17.27 -6.04
C PRO A 65 4.48 16.14 -5.52
N ARG A 66 4.49 15.00 -6.22
CA ARG A 66 5.45 13.92 -5.92
C ARG A 66 6.87 14.44 -6.19
N VAL A 67 7.75 14.25 -5.22
CA VAL A 67 9.19 14.54 -5.32
C VAL A 67 9.89 13.39 -6.01
#